data_AF-A0A413HLA6-F1
#
_entry.id   AF-A0A413HLA6-F1
#
_cell.length_a   1.000
_cell.length_b   1.000
_cell.length_c   1.000
_cell.angle_alpha   90.00
_cell.angle_beta   90.00
_cell.angle_gamma   90.00
#
_symmetry.space_group_name_H-M   'P 1'
#
loop_
_entity.id
_entity.type
_entity.pdbx_description
1 polymer ?
#
loop_
_entity_poly.entity_id
_entity_poly.type
_entity_poly.pdbx_seq_one_letter_code
_entity_poly.pdbx_strand_id
1 'polypeptide(L)'
;MKEQELLLKELALMLERQDMLSKLTEGKCLDEYGYSETHCIDYIGRLELPNVTKIAENMGMTRGAISKMTKKLLAKGLIEKYTLESNKKEVYFKLTDLGKMLFEEHAKRHKRWEKRDMEFLSHYSTEDVKTVYQFMKEFNHYLEGQIEELS
;
A
#
# COMPACT_ATOMS: atom_id res chain seq x y z
N MET A 1 -9.56 -33.88 1.31
CA MET A 1 -8.87 -32.66 0.82
C MET A 1 -7.51 -32.62 1.49
N LYS A 2 -6.47 -32.29 0.75
CA LYS A 2 -5.12 -32.17 1.31
C LYS A 2 -5.07 -30.91 2.19
N GLU A 3 -4.31 -30.92 3.27
CA GLU A 3 -4.21 -29.79 4.23
C GLU A 3 -3.84 -28.47 3.53
N GLN A 4 -3.03 -28.53 2.46
CA GLN A 4 -2.65 -27.39 1.63
C GLN A 4 -3.86 -26.74 0.93
N GLU A 5 -4.84 -27.53 0.49
CA GLU A 5 -6.06 -27.01 -0.17
C GLU A 5 -6.95 -26.26 0.82
N LEU A 6 -6.97 -26.70 2.09
CA LEU A 6 -7.68 -26.01 3.16
C LEU A 6 -7.02 -24.68 3.48
N LEU A 7 -5.69 -24.67 3.65
CA LEU A 7 -4.95 -23.43 3.89
C LEU A 7 -5.14 -22.41 2.75
N LEU A 8 -5.10 -22.87 1.50
CA LEU A 8 -5.31 -21.97 0.35
C LEU A 8 -6.71 -21.34 0.35
N LYS A 9 -7.74 -22.09 0.74
CA LYS A 9 -9.11 -21.55 0.88
C LYS A 9 -9.20 -20.50 1.98
N GLU A 10 -8.55 -20.73 3.13
CA GLU A 10 -8.54 -19.75 4.22
C GLU A 10 -7.76 -18.48 3.84
N LEU A 11 -6.65 -18.59 3.10
CA LEU A 11 -5.93 -17.44 2.57
C LEU A 11 -6.79 -16.63 1.60
N ALA A 12 -7.50 -17.29 0.68
CA ALA A 12 -8.42 -16.61 -0.24
C ALA A 12 -9.55 -15.90 0.52
N LEU A 13 -10.16 -16.58 1.49
CA LEU A 13 -11.21 -15.99 2.32
C LEU A 13 -10.69 -14.79 3.13
N MET A 14 -9.48 -14.87 3.68
CA MET A 14 -8.84 -13.76 4.38
C MET A 14 -8.71 -12.53 3.48
N LEU A 15 -8.25 -12.70 2.23
CA LEU A 15 -8.13 -11.60 1.27
C LEU A 15 -9.48 -10.94 0.99
N GLU A 16 -10.54 -11.74 0.78
CA GLU A 16 -11.90 -11.24 0.58
C GLU A 16 -12.42 -10.46 1.81
N ARG A 17 -12.15 -10.96 3.02
CA ARG A 17 -12.56 -10.30 4.27
C ARG A 17 -11.81 -8.99 4.51
N GLN A 18 -10.51 -8.93 4.20
CA GLN A 18 -9.73 -7.70 4.30
C GLN A 18 -10.23 -6.63 3.32
N ASP A 19 -10.55 -6.99 2.07
CA ASP A 19 -11.16 -6.08 1.10
C ASP A 19 -12.53 -5.56 1.55
N MET A 20 -13.38 -6.44 2.10
CA MET A 20 -14.67 -6.04 2.65
C MET A 20 -14.51 -5.09 3.85
N LEU A 21 -13.58 -5.39 4.75
CA LEU A 21 -13.32 -4.55 5.93
C LEU A 21 -12.71 -3.20 5.54
N SER A 22 -11.86 -3.14 4.52
CA SER A 22 -11.32 -1.86 4.04
C SER A 22 -12.47 -0.97 3.56
N LYS A 23 -13.36 -1.48 2.70
CA LYS A 23 -14.54 -0.76 2.19
C LYS A 23 -15.51 -0.30 3.29
N LEU A 24 -15.69 -1.10 4.35
CA LEU A 24 -16.58 -0.73 5.46
C LEU A 24 -15.97 0.27 6.44
N THR A 25 -14.64 0.41 6.46
CA THR A 25 -13.92 1.26 7.42
C THR A 25 -13.28 2.49 6.79
N GLU A 26 -13.37 2.61 5.47
CA GLU A 26 -13.03 3.80 4.69
C GLU A 26 -14.07 4.90 4.89
N GLY A 27 -13.60 6.14 4.99
CA GLY A 27 -14.50 7.28 4.79
C GLY A 27 -14.94 7.30 3.32
N LYS A 28 -16.18 7.72 3.03
CA LYS A 28 -16.72 7.79 1.65
C LYS A 28 -15.82 8.51 0.65
N CYS A 29 -14.88 9.35 1.12
CA CYS A 29 -13.91 10.01 0.27
C CYS A 29 -12.83 9.08 -0.32
N LEU A 30 -12.58 7.90 0.28
CA LEU A 30 -11.60 6.93 -0.21
C LEU A 30 -12.19 5.98 -1.26
N ASP A 31 -13.51 5.80 -1.29
CA ASP A 31 -14.24 4.91 -2.22
C ASP A 31 -13.95 5.22 -3.71
N GLU A 32 -13.58 6.46 -4.03
CA GLU A 32 -13.25 6.91 -5.39
C GLU A 32 -11.81 6.57 -5.83
N TYR A 33 -11.00 6.01 -4.94
CA TYR A 33 -9.56 5.77 -5.14
C TYR A 33 -9.21 4.31 -4.89
N GLY A 34 -8.52 3.70 -5.85
CA GLY A 34 -8.05 2.31 -5.68
C GLY A 34 -6.94 2.20 -4.63
N TYR A 35 -6.70 0.99 -4.14
CA TYR A 35 -5.64 0.66 -3.19
C TYR A 35 -4.29 1.29 -3.59
N SER A 36 -3.81 1.04 -4.82
CA SER A 36 -2.53 1.56 -5.29
C SER A 36 -2.48 3.11 -5.37
N GLU A 37 -3.61 3.79 -5.58
CA GLU A 37 -3.66 5.26 -5.55
C GLU A 37 -3.49 5.77 -4.12
N THR A 38 -4.23 5.21 -3.16
CA THR A 38 -4.14 5.59 -1.75
C THR A 38 -2.76 5.31 -1.16
N HIS A 39 -2.13 4.17 -1.52
CA HIS A 39 -0.75 3.86 -1.13
C HIS A 39 0.28 4.80 -1.78
N CYS A 40 0.08 5.19 -3.03
CA CYS A 40 0.96 6.17 -3.67
C CYS A 40 0.87 7.54 -2.99
N ILE A 41 -0.34 7.98 -2.58
CA ILE A 41 -0.53 9.18 -1.75
C ILE A 41 0.19 9.03 -0.40
N ASP A 42 0.10 7.87 0.25
CA ASP A 42 0.79 7.59 1.51
C ASP A 42 2.31 7.76 1.39
N TYR A 43 2.94 7.20 0.36
CA TYR A 43 4.37 7.38 0.11
C TYR A 43 4.74 8.82 -0.25
N ILE A 44 3.95 9.52 -1.06
CA ILE A 44 4.20 10.94 -1.37
C ILE A 44 4.11 11.80 -0.11
N GLY A 45 3.22 11.47 0.83
CA GLY A 45 3.06 12.19 2.09
C GLY A 45 4.18 11.95 3.11
N ARG A 46 4.84 10.79 3.06
CA ARG A 46 5.88 10.39 4.04
C ARG A 46 7.31 10.60 3.59
N LEU A 47 7.59 10.45 2.30
CA LEU A 47 8.96 10.48 1.78
C LEU A 47 9.48 11.91 1.67
N GLU A 48 10.75 12.10 2.02
CA GLU A 48 11.45 13.35 1.71
C GLU A 48 11.79 13.43 0.22
N LEU A 49 11.45 14.57 -0.40
CA LEU A 49 11.66 14.83 -1.84
C LEU A 49 11.18 13.66 -2.70
N PRO A 50 9.89 13.31 -2.69
CA PRO A 50 9.39 12.13 -3.39
C PRO A 50 9.41 12.38 -4.89
N ASN A 51 10.05 11.48 -5.62
CA ASN A 51 10.11 11.46 -7.08
C ASN A 51 9.66 10.06 -7.57
N VAL A 52 9.52 9.89 -8.88
CA VAL A 52 9.08 8.62 -9.47
C VAL A 52 9.96 7.43 -9.02
N THR A 53 11.27 7.63 -8.93
CA THR A 53 12.23 6.58 -8.57
C THR A 53 12.03 6.12 -7.12
N LYS A 54 12.04 7.05 -6.16
CA LYS A 54 11.86 6.74 -4.74
C LYS A 54 10.51 6.09 -4.45
N ILE A 55 9.45 6.60 -5.10
CA ILE A 55 8.11 6.03 -4.93
C ILE A 55 8.07 4.60 -5.49
N ALA A 56 8.68 4.36 -6.65
CA ALA A 56 8.76 3.03 -7.27
C ALA A 56 9.48 2.02 -6.38
N GLU A 57 10.64 2.39 -5.83
CA GLU A 57 11.43 1.57 -4.92
C GLU A 57 10.63 1.20 -3.67
N ASN A 58 9.97 2.18 -3.03
CA ASN A 58 9.21 1.94 -1.80
C ASN A 58 7.90 1.17 -2.04
N MET A 59 7.28 1.32 -3.22
CA MET A 59 6.06 0.59 -3.56
C MET A 59 6.34 -0.81 -4.12
N GLY A 60 7.59 -1.19 -4.40
CA GLY A 60 7.91 -2.44 -5.11
C GLY A 60 7.30 -2.48 -6.51
N MET A 61 7.21 -1.32 -7.19
CA MET A 61 6.58 -1.19 -8.50
C MET A 61 7.56 -0.63 -9.53
N THR A 62 7.29 -0.87 -10.81
CA THR A 62 8.12 -0.29 -11.88
C THR A 62 7.97 1.24 -11.97
N ARG A 63 9.05 1.93 -12.38
CA ARG A 63 9.01 3.39 -12.64
C ARG A 63 7.94 3.77 -13.66
N GLY A 64 7.65 2.90 -14.62
CA GLY A 64 6.59 3.08 -15.62
C GLY A 64 5.20 3.10 -14.97
N ALA A 65 4.93 2.13 -14.08
CA ALA A 65 3.67 2.07 -13.33
C ALA A 65 3.48 3.29 -12.43
N ILE A 66 4.51 3.71 -11.69
CA ILE A 66 4.46 4.92 -10.86
C ILE A 66 4.33 6.20 -11.70
N SER A 67 4.96 6.26 -12.87
CA SER A 67 4.77 7.40 -13.79
C SER A 67 3.32 7.51 -14.26
N LYS A 68 2.67 6.38 -14.54
CA LYS A 68 1.23 6.34 -14.87
C LYS A 68 0.37 6.73 -13.68
N MET A 69 0.70 6.24 -12.48
CA MET A 69 -0.01 6.55 -11.24
C MET A 69 0.04 8.04 -10.92
N THR A 70 1.22 8.64 -10.88
CA THR A 70 1.43 10.06 -10.59
C THR A 70 0.70 10.96 -11.60
N LYS A 71 0.68 10.60 -12.90
CA LYS A 71 -0.16 11.29 -13.91
C LYS A 71 -1.66 11.26 -13.55
N LYS A 72 -2.18 10.12 -13.08
CA LYS A 72 -3.57 10.00 -12.64
C LYS A 72 -3.86 10.87 -11.42
N LEU A 73 -2.98 10.84 -10.42
CA LEU A 73 -3.12 11.64 -9.19
C LEU A 73 -3.06 13.15 -9.47
N LEU A 74 -2.21 13.59 -10.41
CA LEU A 74 -2.17 14.99 -10.88
C LEU A 74 -3.47 15.40 -11.55
N ALA A 75 -4.00 14.56 -12.45
CA ALA A 75 -5.27 14.82 -13.13
C ALA A 75 -6.46 14.93 -12.15
N LYS A 76 -6.39 14.20 -11.03
CA LYS A 76 -7.36 14.28 -9.93
C LYS A 76 -7.08 15.42 -8.94
N GLY A 77 -6.03 16.22 -9.12
CA GLY A 77 -5.69 17.34 -8.25
C GLY A 77 -5.23 16.94 -6.83
N LEU A 78 -4.77 15.70 -6.65
CA LEU A 78 -4.34 15.17 -5.35
C LEU A 78 -2.88 15.48 -5.03
N ILE A 79 -2.08 15.65 -6.08
CA ILE A 79 -0.65 15.97 -5.96
C ILE A 79 -0.32 17.11 -6.91
N GLU A 80 0.79 17.77 -6.65
CA GLU A 80 1.36 18.79 -7.51
C GLU A 80 2.86 18.52 -7.72
N LYS A 81 3.39 19.02 -8.83
CA LYS A 81 4.81 18.90 -9.19
C LYS A 81 5.58 20.13 -8.74
N TYR A 82 6.81 19.93 -8.29
CA TYR A 82 7.77 21.01 -8.09
C TYR A 82 9.19 20.56 -8.46
N THR A 83 10.10 21.51 -8.58
CA THR A 83 11.53 21.29 -8.76
C THR A 83 12.28 22.08 -7.69
N LEU A 84 13.52 21.68 -7.39
CA LEU A 84 14.38 22.43 -6.49
C LEU A 84 15.14 23.51 -7.27
N GLU A 85 15.43 24.64 -6.64
CA GLU A 85 16.24 25.70 -7.28
C GLU A 85 17.63 25.18 -7.67
N SER A 86 18.22 24.32 -6.84
CA SER A 86 19.50 23.65 -7.05
C SER A 86 19.46 22.57 -8.14
N ASN A 87 18.28 22.04 -8.47
CA ASN A 87 18.12 20.98 -9.47
C ASN A 87 16.77 21.08 -10.18
N LYS A 88 16.73 21.87 -11.26
CA LYS A 88 15.53 22.08 -12.09
C LYS A 88 15.21 20.90 -13.03
N LYS A 89 16.12 19.94 -13.17
CA LYS A 89 15.92 18.77 -14.06
C LYS A 89 15.06 17.69 -13.41
N GLU A 90 15.12 17.61 -12.08
CA GLU A 90 14.41 16.59 -11.33
C GLU A 90 13.06 17.09 -10.84
N VAL A 91 12.01 16.28 -11.07
CA VAL A 91 10.64 16.59 -10.68
C VAL A 91 10.27 15.80 -9.44
N TYR A 92 9.79 16.52 -8.44
CA TYR A 92 9.30 16.00 -7.18
C TYR A 92 7.79 16.23 -7.07
N PHE A 93 7.16 15.53 -6.12
CA PHE A 93 5.74 15.61 -5.85
C PHE A 93 5.47 16.08 -4.42
N LYS A 94 4.37 16.77 -4.21
CA LYS A 94 3.82 17.03 -2.88
C LYS A 94 2.31 16.91 -2.92
N LEU A 95 1.71 16.61 -1.78
CA LEU A 95 0.26 16.53 -1.64
C LEU A 95 -0.36 17.92 -1.71
N THR A 96 -1.44 18.05 -2.48
CA THR A 96 -2.35 19.21 -2.36
C THR A 96 -3.15 19.09 -1.06
N ASP A 97 -3.96 20.09 -0.72
CA ASP A 97 -4.81 20.00 0.48
C ASP A 97 -5.84 18.86 0.38
N LEU A 98 -6.35 18.58 -0.84
CA LEU A 98 -7.17 17.39 -1.10
C LEU A 98 -6.37 16.09 -0.91
N GLY A 99 -5.13 16.04 -1.41
CA GLY A 99 -4.24 14.90 -1.20
C GLY A 99 -3.90 14.65 0.27
N LYS A 100 -3.70 15.71 1.06
CA LYS A 100 -3.45 15.63 2.50
C LYS A 100 -4.65 15.07 3.26
N MET A 101 -5.86 15.49 2.90
CA MET A 101 -7.08 14.94 3.49
C MET A 101 -7.17 13.43 3.26
N LEU A 102 -6.91 12.95 2.04
CA LEU A 102 -6.88 11.51 1.73
C LEU A 102 -5.75 10.79 2.47
N PHE A 103 -4.57 11.40 2.54
CA PHE A 103 -3.44 10.87 3.30
C PHE A 103 -3.79 10.65 4.78
N GLU A 104 -4.43 11.62 5.41
CA GLU A 104 -4.83 11.54 6.81
C GLU A 104 -5.94 10.50 7.05
N GLU A 105 -6.95 10.42 6.18
CA GLU A 105 -7.99 9.39 6.27
C GLU A 105 -7.42 7.99 6.05
N HIS A 106 -6.51 7.84 5.09
CA HIS A 106 -5.76 6.60 4.88
C HIS A 106 -4.96 6.21 6.14
N ALA A 107 -4.23 7.16 6.74
CA ALA A 107 -3.45 6.90 7.94
C ALA A 107 -4.34 6.50 9.14
N LYS A 108 -5.53 7.12 9.29
CA LYS A 108 -6.50 6.73 10.32
C LYS A 108 -7.03 5.31 10.08
N ARG A 109 -7.35 4.95 8.83
CA ARG A 109 -7.75 3.58 8.45
C ARG A 109 -6.64 2.58 8.79
N HIS A 110 -5.40 2.87 8.40
CA HIS A 110 -4.26 1.99 8.65
C HIS A 110 -4.06 1.76 10.16
N LYS A 111 -4.15 2.81 10.99
CA LYS A 111 -4.06 2.67 12.44
C LYS A 111 -5.20 1.84 13.04
N ARG A 112 -6.42 1.96 12.52
CA ARG A 112 -7.56 1.11 12.95
C ARG A 112 -7.32 -0.35 12.60
N TRP A 113 -6.81 -0.60 11.39
CA TRP A 113 -6.44 -1.92 10.91
C TRP A 113 -5.35 -2.55 11.79
N GLU A 114 -4.24 -1.85 12.00
CA GLU A 114 -3.14 -2.30 12.86
C GLU A 114 -3.62 -2.65 14.27
N LYS A 115 -4.42 -1.77 14.89
CA LYS A 115 -4.94 -2.02 16.24
C LYS A 115 -5.80 -3.29 16.28
N ARG A 116 -6.76 -3.42 15.37
CA ARG A 116 -7.68 -4.57 15.29
C ARG A 116 -6.91 -5.89 15.12
N ASP A 117 -5.95 -5.91 14.21
CA ASP A 117 -5.24 -7.14 13.86
C ASP A 117 -4.17 -7.47 14.91
N MET A 118 -3.52 -6.47 15.52
CA MET A 118 -2.62 -6.69 16.67
C MET A 118 -3.36 -7.23 17.90
N GLU A 119 -4.59 -6.79 18.15
CA GLU A 119 -5.44 -7.37 19.20
C GLU A 119 -5.68 -8.86 18.93
N PHE A 120 -6.01 -9.26 17.69
CA PHE A 120 -6.17 -10.67 17.33
C PHE A 120 -4.85 -11.46 17.51
N LEU A 121 -3.74 -10.94 16.98
CA LEU A 121 -2.43 -11.61 17.05
C LEU A 121 -1.92 -11.75 18.48
N SER A 122 -2.33 -10.87 19.40
CA SER A 122 -1.93 -10.92 20.81
C SER A 122 -2.43 -12.16 21.58
N HIS A 123 -3.42 -12.89 21.03
CA HIS A 123 -3.90 -14.13 21.62
C HIS A 123 -2.97 -15.33 21.39
N TYR A 124 -2.01 -15.21 20.46
CA TYR A 124 -1.11 -16.29 20.09
C TYR A 124 0.24 -16.19 20.81
N SER A 125 0.88 -17.34 21.01
CA SER A 125 2.21 -17.37 21.59
C SER A 125 3.23 -16.71 20.66
N THR A 126 4.34 -16.24 21.22
CA THR A 126 5.45 -15.70 20.42
C THR A 126 6.02 -16.73 19.44
N GLU A 127 5.97 -18.02 19.76
CA GLU A 127 6.44 -19.10 18.89
C GLU A 127 5.50 -19.32 17.69
N ASP A 128 4.19 -19.33 17.92
CA ASP A 128 3.20 -19.44 16.84
C ASP A 128 3.29 -18.22 15.91
N VAL A 129 3.38 -17.01 16.47
CA VAL A 129 3.52 -15.77 15.69
C VAL A 129 4.80 -15.81 14.84
N LYS A 130 5.92 -16.29 15.39
CA LYS A 130 7.18 -16.45 14.63
C LYS A 130 7.04 -17.45 13.48
N THR A 131 6.33 -18.55 13.72
CA THR A 131 6.10 -19.59 12.72
C THR A 131 5.29 -19.04 11.54
N VAL A 132 4.17 -18.35 11.84
CA VAL A 132 3.34 -17.70 10.81
C VAL A 132 4.10 -16.59 10.09
N TYR A 133 4.86 -15.77 10.82
CA TYR A 133 5.69 -14.72 10.23
C TYR A 133 6.69 -15.28 9.21
N GLN A 134 7.40 -16.36 9.56
CA GLN A 134 8.38 -16.96 8.66
C GLN A 134 7.71 -17.52 7.40
N PHE A 135 6.58 -18.21 7.55
CA PHE A 135 5.77 -18.67 6.42
C PHE A 135 5.35 -17.51 5.49
N MET A 136 4.77 -16.44 6.06
CA MET A 136 4.30 -15.29 5.28
C MET A 136 5.45 -14.58 4.57
N LYS A 137 6.62 -14.48 5.21
CA LYS A 137 7.83 -13.90 4.61
C LYS A 137 8.31 -14.69 3.40
N GLU A 138 8.40 -16.02 3.52
CA GLU A 138 8.80 -16.91 2.42
C GLU A 138 7.78 -16.87 1.28
N PHE A 139 6.49 -16.85 1.61
CA PHE A 139 5.43 -16.79 0.60
C PHE A 139 5.45 -15.46 -0.16
N ASN A 140 5.65 -14.33 0.53
CA ASN A 140 5.79 -13.03 -0.13
C ASN A 140 7.00 -13.00 -1.07
N HIS A 141 8.14 -13.55 -0.66
CA HIS A 141 9.32 -13.63 -1.53
C HIS A 141 9.08 -14.48 -2.77
N TYR A 142 8.37 -15.60 -2.63
CA TYR A 142 7.94 -16.41 -3.77
C TYR A 142 7.06 -15.61 -4.73
N LEU A 143 6.07 -14.88 -4.21
CA LEU A 143 5.17 -14.05 -5.02
C LEU A 143 5.91 -12.91 -5.73
N GLU A 144 6.89 -12.28 -5.09
CA GLU A 144 7.77 -11.28 -5.72
C GLU A 144 8.46 -11.87 -6.96
N GLY A 145 9.04 -13.07 -6.85
CA GLY A 145 9.65 -13.76 -8.00
C GLY A 145 8.65 -14.04 -9.12
N GLN A 146 7.42 -14.43 -8.80
CA GLN A 146 6.36 -14.63 -9.81
C GLN A 146 5.94 -13.32 -10.49
N ILE A 147 5.93 -12.20 -9.77
CA ILE A 147 5.63 -10.88 -10.33
C ILE A 147 6.74 -10.46 -11.30
N GLU A 148 8.01 -10.63 -10.91
CA GLU A 148 9.17 -10.30 -11.75
C GLU A 148 9.21 -11.11 -13.04
N GLU A 149 8.86 -12.41 -12.99
CA GLU A 149 8.79 -13.28 -14.17
C GLU A 149 7.72 -12.84 -15.20
N LEU A 150 6.67 -12.17 -14.76
CA LEU A 150 5.51 -11.77 -15.58
C LEU A 150 5.50 -10.30 -15.99
N SER A 151 6.38 -9.45 -15.42
CA SER A 151 6.41 -7.99 -15.62
C SER A 151 7.40 -7.53 -16.70
#